data_AF-A0A2X2DLR1-F1
#
_entry.id   AF-A0A2X2DLR1-F1
#
_cell.length_a   1.000
_cell.length_b   1.000
_cell.length_c   1.000
_cell.angle_alpha   90.00
_cell.angle_beta   90.00
_cell.angle_gamma   90.00
#
_symmetry.space_group_name_H-M   'P 1'
#
loop_
_entity.id
_entity.type
_entity.pdbx_description
1 polymer ?
#
loop_
_entity_poly.entity_id
_entity_poly.type
_entity_poly.pdbx_seq_one_letter_code
_entity_poly.pdbx_strand_id
1 'polypeptide(L)'
;MKKKLTSILSLTAIAMASIHFCYATTGMLELDGEVLPEPTSYTHPPLQPTVSTQLFDNVALSEARNIEEQLTLAQMGSPSPIVLSGRRLLSGVTFRMANDLFIDSATLTMKVKASSGLVPADQTLHLMLNGQPMGFLPLEEGEQEHEYMLEIPEMMLTNINNLSFRLASRDALDEKQCMPPLADELSLVISPDSSLNYRGRWINGGYSLERLPLPFFDPDRMTATSLPIVLADKPDNGQVTAAAIAASWFGSFSHDIKQIDLPVLMNQLPDSDGVLIGYAGQTIAGITLPSGKNGQLTIVDNPVDPVFKLLLISGDDEKTLRQAAWALNSGKLPPNDQLTVAAQHIPVRQDYDAPRWLNTNYPVTLGEIAHGRDDFTRQGINHAPNQFSFRVSPDLFWWDGDALPLDLQYVFPHSDKINSRRSSLIASLNHQFIGALYPSRSEPLGILRQWLGMESAQQSSTLYLDPRQIYSQNQLEFYFDLHEYDDAPCILTDGQGLISRIDPQSTLQFKNTWHYSRMPNLAYFSGASFPYSRRADFSQTTLLLPENPTTEELYTLVNLMARSGYSTGTPVSYISVFLGAQALEKKSVSTKRYLGDWRVR
;
A
#
# COMPACT_ATOMS: atom_id res chain seq x y z
N MET A 1 -2.47 -53.43 15.84
CA MET A 1 -2.06 -54.73 16.42
C MET A 1 -1.50 -54.50 17.82
N LYS A 2 -2.08 -55.14 18.83
CA LYS A 2 -1.68 -55.07 20.25
C LYS A 2 -0.19 -55.40 20.44
N LYS A 3 0.56 -54.56 21.17
CA LYS A 3 1.67 -55.01 22.03
C LYS A 3 2.08 -53.93 23.06
N LYS A 4 1.82 -54.28 24.33
CA LYS A 4 2.58 -54.06 25.58
C LYS A 4 2.81 -52.61 26.06
N LEU A 5 2.18 -52.17 27.16
CA LEU A 5 2.44 -52.44 28.61
C LEU A 5 3.74 -51.81 29.15
N THR A 6 3.58 -50.64 29.82
CA THR A 6 4.06 -50.25 31.16
C THR A 6 5.45 -50.65 31.67
N SER A 7 6.25 -49.65 32.05
CA SER A 7 6.87 -49.38 33.39
C SER A 7 7.93 -48.28 33.18
N ILE A 8 7.99 -47.18 33.94
CA ILE A 8 8.76 -47.07 35.19
C ILE A 8 8.43 -45.72 35.87
N LEU A 9 8.42 -45.78 37.20
CA LEU A 9 8.18 -44.75 38.19
C LEU A 9 9.15 -43.54 38.22
N SER A 10 8.57 -42.41 38.60
CA SER A 10 9.05 -41.36 39.53
C SER A 10 10.50 -40.86 39.48
N LEU A 11 10.66 -39.56 39.20
CA LEU A 11 11.63 -38.71 39.90
C LEU A 11 11.10 -37.27 39.97
N THR A 12 10.72 -36.86 41.19
CA THR A 12 10.50 -35.48 41.61
C THR A 12 11.81 -34.91 42.15
N ALA A 13 12.28 -33.79 41.61
CA ALA A 13 13.10 -32.80 42.33
C ALA A 13 13.16 -31.46 41.57
N ILE A 14 12.33 -30.51 42.04
CA ILE A 14 12.64 -29.11 42.40
C ILE A 14 13.66 -28.34 41.53
N ALA A 15 13.18 -27.28 40.85
CA ALA A 15 13.86 -25.98 40.79
C ALA A 15 12.85 -24.85 40.56
N MET A 16 12.97 -23.82 41.39
CA MET A 16 12.11 -22.64 41.52
C MET A 16 12.59 -21.45 40.66
N ALA A 17 11.64 -20.54 40.42
CA ALA A 17 11.78 -19.09 40.15
C ALA A 17 12.28 -18.70 38.73
N SER A 18 11.70 -17.74 38.01
CA SER A 18 11.13 -16.46 38.48
C SER A 18 10.17 -15.89 37.42
N ILE A 19 8.93 -15.54 37.78
CA ILE A 19 8.04 -14.67 36.99
C ILE A 19 7.85 -13.39 37.79
N HIS A 20 8.32 -12.26 37.27
CA HIS A 20 8.04 -10.93 37.79
C HIS A 20 6.66 -10.47 37.28
N PHE A 21 5.67 -10.44 38.16
CA PHE A 21 4.47 -9.61 38.01
C PHE A 21 4.61 -8.42 38.96
N CYS A 22 4.60 -7.21 38.41
CA CYS A 22 4.57 -5.99 39.19
C CYS A 22 3.10 -5.57 39.38
N TYR A 23 2.58 -5.73 40.58
CA TYR A 23 1.36 -5.06 41.06
C TYR A 23 1.80 -3.81 41.82
N ALA A 24 1.35 -2.63 41.39
CA ALA A 24 1.49 -1.41 42.17
C ALA A 24 0.26 -1.27 43.08
N THR A 25 0.49 -1.43 44.38
CA THR A 25 -0.45 -1.20 45.46
C THR A 25 -0.56 0.27 45.81
N THR A 26 -1.80 0.69 46.03
CA THR A 26 -2.27 1.94 46.65
C THR A 26 -1.57 2.20 47.98
N GLY A 27 -0.95 3.38 48.12
CA GLY A 27 -0.46 3.91 49.39
C GLY A 27 -1.24 5.17 49.74
N MET A 28 -2.10 5.08 50.75
CA MET A 28 -2.72 6.23 51.40
C MET A 28 -1.71 6.89 52.34
N LEU A 29 -1.62 8.22 52.28
CA LEU A 29 -1.02 9.05 53.32
C LEU A 29 -2.08 10.06 53.76
N GLU A 30 -2.47 9.96 55.03
CA GLU A 30 -3.29 10.92 55.76
C GLU A 30 -2.58 12.28 55.82
N LEU A 31 -3.35 13.35 55.60
CA LEU A 31 -3.03 14.69 56.07
C LEU A 31 -4.32 15.30 56.62
N ASP A 32 -4.18 15.79 57.84
CA ASP A 32 -5.21 16.32 58.72
C ASP A 32 -6.09 17.41 58.10
N GLY A 33 -7.34 17.43 58.55
CA GLY A 33 -8.39 18.32 58.07
C GLY A 33 -8.26 19.76 58.53
N GLU A 34 -8.83 20.64 57.72
CA GLU A 34 -9.46 21.86 58.20
C GLU A 34 -10.64 22.26 57.28
N VAL A 35 -11.60 22.91 57.91
CA VAL A 35 -13.02 23.03 57.54
C VAL A 35 -13.26 24.07 56.43
N LEU A 36 -14.12 23.75 55.47
CA LEU A 36 -14.63 24.66 54.44
C LEU A 36 -15.70 25.62 54.99
N PRO A 37 -15.69 26.91 54.59
CA PRO A 37 -16.90 27.71 54.51
C PRO A 37 -17.40 27.88 53.06
N GLU A 38 -18.72 27.92 52.91
CA GLU A 38 -19.50 28.18 51.69
C GLU A 38 -19.50 29.69 51.28
N PRO A 39 -20.02 30.05 50.08
CA PRO A 39 -19.47 31.10 49.24
C PRO A 39 -20.10 32.49 49.47
N THR A 40 -19.29 33.54 49.30
CA THR A 40 -19.79 34.90 49.11
C THR A 40 -19.56 35.36 47.67
N SER A 41 -20.67 35.63 47.01
CA SER A 41 -20.82 36.28 45.71
C SER A 41 -20.08 37.61 45.66
N TYR A 42 -19.17 37.80 44.69
CA TYR A 42 -18.74 39.14 44.30
C TYR A 42 -18.55 39.30 42.80
N THR A 43 -19.25 40.33 42.35
CA THR A 43 -19.45 40.92 41.03
C THR A 43 -18.13 41.34 40.35
N HIS A 44 -18.09 41.19 39.03
CA HIS A 44 -17.01 41.68 38.16
C HIS A 44 -16.70 43.19 38.32
N PRO A 45 -15.41 43.56 38.34
CA PRO A 45 -14.93 44.83 37.81
C PRO A 45 -14.15 44.64 36.48
N PRO A 46 -14.04 45.70 35.66
CA PRO A 46 -13.65 45.60 34.25
C PRO A 46 -12.14 45.49 34.00
N LEU A 47 -11.83 44.98 32.82
CA LEU A 47 -10.52 44.72 32.23
C LEU A 47 -9.50 45.86 32.38
N GLN A 48 -8.26 45.48 32.73
CA GLN A 48 -7.03 46.19 32.38
C GLN A 48 -5.98 45.20 31.84
N PRO A 49 -5.14 45.61 30.87
CA PRO A 49 -4.40 44.71 30.01
C PRO A 49 -3.15 44.16 30.70
N THR A 50 -3.05 42.83 30.77
CA THR A 50 -1.88 42.15 31.31
C THR A 50 -0.79 42.01 30.26
N VAL A 51 0.33 42.66 30.57
CA VAL A 51 1.71 42.47 30.16
C VAL A 51 2.00 41.20 29.34
N SER A 52 2.51 41.45 28.13
CA SER A 52 3.14 40.52 27.20
C SER A 52 4.14 39.58 27.86
N THR A 53 3.90 38.28 27.75
CA THR A 53 4.93 37.24 27.93
C THR A 53 5.25 36.68 26.55
N GLN A 54 6.08 37.41 25.80
CA GLN A 54 6.77 36.85 24.64
C GLN A 54 7.83 35.89 25.15
N LEU A 55 7.56 34.59 25.02
CA LEU A 55 8.56 33.53 25.13
C LEU A 55 8.11 32.31 24.33
N PHE A 56 7.67 32.54 23.10
CA PHE A 56 7.65 31.58 21.99
C PHE A 56 7.71 32.35 20.66
N ASP A 57 8.73 33.19 20.49
CA ASP A 57 9.03 33.77 19.17
C ASP A 57 10.36 33.19 18.67
N ASN A 58 10.29 32.62 17.45
CA ASN A 58 11.39 32.31 16.52
C ASN A 58 12.21 31.02 16.74
N VAL A 59 11.53 29.88 16.77
CA VAL A 59 11.95 28.81 15.83
C VAL A 59 10.98 28.90 14.66
N ALA A 60 11.49 29.08 13.45
CA ALA A 60 10.66 29.20 12.26
C ALA A 60 9.74 27.97 12.11
N LEU A 61 8.48 28.11 12.55
CA LEU A 61 7.32 27.32 12.10
C LEU A 61 6.85 27.79 10.70
N SER A 62 7.71 28.55 10.01
CA SER A 62 7.51 29.13 8.70
C SER A 62 8.19 28.24 7.67
N GLU A 63 7.42 27.36 7.03
CA GLU A 63 7.60 26.75 5.70
C GLU A 63 6.93 25.36 5.63
N ALA A 64 5.67 25.27 6.07
CA ALA A 64 4.90 24.05 5.87
C ALA A 64 4.49 23.94 4.39
N ARG A 65 4.81 22.81 3.75
CA ARG A 65 4.46 22.55 2.35
C ARG A 65 2.95 22.33 2.22
N ASN A 66 2.23 23.33 1.74
CA ASN A 66 0.80 23.19 1.46
C ASN A 66 0.60 22.31 0.22
N ILE A 67 -0.37 21.41 0.25
CA ILE A 67 -0.83 20.66 -0.93
C ILE A 67 -2.34 20.71 -1.01
N GLU A 68 -2.84 20.61 -2.24
CA GLU A 68 -4.25 20.38 -2.55
C GLU A 68 -4.32 19.15 -3.45
N GLU A 69 -5.17 18.20 -3.07
CA GLU A 69 -5.31 16.93 -3.78
C GLU A 69 -6.76 16.49 -3.88
N GLN A 70 -7.03 15.66 -4.89
CA GLN A 70 -8.31 15.02 -5.10
C GLN A 70 -8.12 13.50 -5.18
N LEU A 71 -8.95 12.77 -4.45
CA LEU A 71 -9.00 11.32 -4.45
C LEU A 71 -10.42 10.85 -4.81
N THR A 72 -10.59 10.13 -5.93
CA THR A 72 -11.91 9.61 -6.35
C THR A 72 -12.22 8.26 -5.73
N LEU A 73 -13.50 7.88 -5.63
CA LEU A 73 -13.88 6.53 -5.17
C LEU A 73 -13.27 5.42 -6.04
N ALA A 74 -13.08 5.67 -7.34
CA ALA A 74 -12.34 4.78 -8.22
C ALA A 74 -10.91 4.54 -7.74
N GLN A 75 -10.20 5.60 -7.35
CA GLN A 75 -8.85 5.50 -6.78
C GLN A 75 -8.85 4.86 -5.40
N MET A 76 -9.91 5.05 -4.60
CA MET A 76 -10.11 4.40 -3.30
C MET A 76 -10.48 2.90 -3.40
N GLY A 77 -10.45 2.31 -4.60
CA GLY A 77 -10.69 0.88 -4.81
C GLY A 77 -12.11 0.51 -5.25
N SER A 78 -12.97 1.47 -5.58
CA SER A 78 -14.30 1.24 -6.17
C SER A 78 -14.39 1.77 -7.61
N PRO A 79 -13.76 1.10 -8.60
CA PRO A 79 -13.76 1.54 -10.00
C PRO A 79 -15.12 1.41 -10.70
N SER A 80 -16.08 0.70 -10.09
CA SER A 80 -17.45 0.57 -10.57
C SER A 80 -18.42 1.32 -9.63
N PRO A 81 -19.62 1.70 -10.10
CA PRO A 81 -20.62 2.35 -9.25
C PRO A 81 -21.03 1.48 -8.07
N ILE A 82 -21.17 2.10 -6.89
CA ILE A 82 -21.71 1.44 -5.71
C ILE A 82 -23.23 1.52 -5.78
N VAL A 83 -23.93 0.38 -5.74
CA VAL A 83 -25.40 0.32 -5.82
C VAL A 83 -25.97 -0.19 -4.51
N LEU A 84 -26.77 0.62 -3.82
CA LEU A 84 -27.53 0.26 -2.64
C LEU A 84 -28.98 -0.07 -3.05
N SER A 85 -29.42 -1.31 -2.87
CA SER A 85 -30.76 -1.79 -3.26
C SER A 85 -31.13 -3.08 -2.54
N GLY A 86 -32.44 -3.39 -2.47
CA GLY A 86 -32.94 -4.61 -1.84
C GLY A 86 -32.43 -4.78 -0.41
N ARG A 87 -31.61 -5.82 -0.17
CA ARG A 87 -30.98 -6.08 1.14
C ARG A 87 -29.60 -5.41 1.32
N ARG A 88 -28.97 -4.91 0.24
CA ARG A 88 -27.67 -4.26 0.27
C ARG A 88 -27.83 -2.77 0.51
N LEU A 89 -28.03 -2.41 1.77
CA LEU A 89 -28.23 -1.01 2.19
C LEU A 89 -26.99 -0.37 2.80
N LEU A 90 -25.89 -1.11 2.91
CA LEU A 90 -24.61 -0.65 3.45
C LEU A 90 -23.49 -1.00 2.47
N SER A 91 -22.58 -0.06 2.22
CA SER A 91 -21.35 -0.26 1.45
C SER A 91 -20.29 0.73 1.92
N GLY A 92 -19.08 0.68 1.39
CA GLY A 92 -18.02 1.61 1.73
C GLY A 92 -16.75 1.40 0.93
N VAL A 93 -15.79 2.30 1.13
CA VAL A 93 -14.43 2.25 0.60
C VAL A 93 -13.42 2.50 1.72
N THR A 94 -12.21 2.00 1.53
CA THR A 94 -11.09 2.31 2.42
C THR A 94 -10.04 3.06 1.62
N PHE A 95 -9.54 4.16 2.17
CA PHE A 95 -8.55 4.99 1.50
C PHE A 95 -7.43 5.37 2.45
N ARG A 96 -6.26 5.62 1.87
CA ARG A 96 -5.05 5.99 2.59
C ARG A 96 -4.61 7.40 2.22
N MET A 97 -4.07 8.09 3.20
CA MET A 97 -3.47 9.41 3.04
C MET A 97 -1.98 9.32 3.39
N ALA A 98 -1.20 10.27 2.91
CA ALA A 98 0.22 10.32 3.20
C ALA A 98 0.48 10.43 4.72
N ASN A 99 1.52 9.74 5.21
CA ASN A 99 1.78 9.60 6.65
C ASN A 99 2.25 10.92 7.31
N ASP A 100 2.96 11.76 6.55
CA ASP A 100 3.51 13.03 7.03
C ASP A 100 2.64 14.24 6.67
N LEU A 101 1.39 14.00 6.26
CA LEU A 101 0.47 15.04 5.84
C LEU A 101 -0.51 15.38 6.96
N PHE A 102 -0.47 16.63 7.44
CA PHE A 102 -1.49 17.20 8.29
C PHE A 102 -2.61 17.78 7.42
N ILE A 103 -3.85 17.34 7.59
CA ILE A 103 -4.99 17.85 6.80
C ILE A 103 -5.61 19.04 7.51
N ASP A 104 -5.70 20.18 6.81
CA ASP A 104 -6.32 21.40 7.34
C ASP A 104 -7.82 21.47 6.98
N SER A 105 -8.20 20.94 5.81
CA SER A 105 -9.59 20.95 5.34
C SER A 105 -9.83 19.84 4.34
N ALA A 106 -11.01 19.23 4.38
CA ALA A 106 -11.42 18.23 3.41
C ALA A 106 -12.90 18.37 3.07
N THR A 107 -13.23 18.15 1.80
CA THR A 107 -14.58 18.21 1.26
C THR A 107 -14.85 16.95 0.45
N LEU A 108 -15.87 16.20 0.84
CA LEU A 108 -16.38 15.06 0.10
C LEU A 108 -17.47 15.52 -0.88
N THR A 109 -17.22 15.34 -2.16
CA THR A 109 -18.18 15.51 -3.24
C THR A 109 -18.79 14.15 -3.61
N MET A 110 -20.08 13.99 -3.33
CA MET A 110 -20.86 12.79 -3.61
C MET A 110 -21.70 12.99 -4.86
N LYS A 111 -21.52 12.12 -5.85
CA LYS A 111 -22.32 12.07 -7.09
C LYS A 111 -23.26 10.88 -7.02
N VAL A 112 -24.55 11.16 -6.88
CA VAL A 112 -25.56 10.18 -6.50
C VAL A 112 -26.77 10.23 -7.43
N LYS A 113 -27.29 9.06 -7.78
CA LYS A 113 -28.55 8.89 -8.51
C LYS A 113 -29.50 8.03 -7.69
N ALA A 114 -30.67 8.57 -7.33
CA ALA A 114 -31.70 7.87 -6.57
C ALA A 114 -32.93 7.57 -7.43
N SER A 115 -33.45 6.34 -7.35
CA SER A 115 -34.67 5.93 -8.02
C SER A 115 -35.89 6.71 -7.52
N SER A 116 -36.90 6.91 -8.38
CA SER A 116 -38.18 7.49 -7.96
C SER A 116 -38.88 6.64 -6.89
N GLY A 117 -39.37 7.26 -5.82
CA GLY A 117 -40.07 6.60 -4.71
C GLY A 117 -39.20 6.31 -3.48
N LEU A 118 -37.89 6.57 -3.53
CA LEU A 118 -36.95 6.34 -2.44
C LEU A 118 -37.12 7.37 -1.29
N VAL A 119 -37.32 8.64 -1.63
CA VAL A 119 -37.62 9.72 -0.67
C VAL A 119 -39.02 9.57 -0.05
N PRO A 120 -40.11 9.30 -0.81
CA PRO A 120 -41.41 8.94 -0.23
C PRO A 120 -41.38 7.71 0.69
N ALA A 121 -40.45 6.78 0.46
CA ALA A 121 -40.21 5.64 1.34
C ALA A 121 -39.37 5.99 2.60
N ASP A 122 -39.21 7.29 2.89
CA ASP A 122 -38.42 7.83 4.00
C ASP A 122 -37.01 7.23 4.02
N GLN A 123 -36.33 7.20 2.87
CA GLN A 123 -34.94 6.75 2.78
C GLN A 123 -34.00 7.93 2.58
N THR A 124 -32.92 7.95 3.36
CA THR A 124 -31.85 8.94 3.31
C THR A 124 -30.49 8.23 3.24
N LEU A 125 -29.51 8.86 2.60
CA LEU A 125 -28.15 8.33 2.53
C LEU A 125 -27.33 8.89 3.68
N HIS A 126 -27.03 8.05 4.66
CA HIS A 126 -26.13 8.32 5.78
C HIS A 126 -24.69 8.04 5.38
N LEU A 127 -23.80 8.90 5.85
CA LEU A 127 -22.37 8.82 5.61
C LEU A 127 -21.66 8.66 6.94
N MET A 128 -20.75 7.70 7.04
CA MET A 128 -19.91 7.52 8.22
C MET A 128 -18.45 7.42 7.81
N LEU A 129 -17.57 8.07 8.57
CA LEU A 129 -16.13 8.02 8.40
C LEU A 129 -15.52 7.46 9.68
N ASN A 130 -14.76 6.38 9.57
CA ASN A 130 -14.12 5.71 10.71
C ASN A 130 -15.12 5.34 11.83
N GLY A 131 -16.34 4.95 11.44
CA GLY A 131 -17.44 4.61 12.35
C GLY A 131 -18.15 5.83 12.96
N GLN A 132 -17.72 7.05 12.67
CA GLN A 132 -18.36 8.28 13.14
C GLN A 132 -19.32 8.85 12.07
N PRO A 133 -20.55 9.22 12.42
CA PRO A 133 -21.50 9.78 11.47
C PRO A 133 -21.07 11.18 11.01
N MET A 134 -21.02 11.39 9.70
CA MET A 134 -20.76 12.71 9.08
C MET A 134 -22.06 13.49 8.81
N GLY A 135 -23.18 12.78 8.69
CA GLY A 135 -24.49 13.34 8.36
C GLY A 135 -25.24 12.48 7.35
N PHE A 136 -26.33 13.03 6.82
CA PHE A 136 -27.13 12.40 5.78
C PHE A 136 -27.41 13.37 4.62
N LEU A 137 -27.59 12.83 3.43
CA LEU A 137 -27.88 13.61 2.22
C LEU A 137 -29.39 13.73 1.98
N PRO A 138 -29.91 14.94 1.67
CA PRO A 138 -31.27 15.12 1.20
C PRO A 138 -31.35 14.67 -0.25
N LEU A 139 -31.71 13.41 -0.47
CA LEU A 139 -31.72 12.80 -1.80
C LEU A 139 -32.73 13.50 -2.71
N GLU A 140 -32.30 13.77 -3.94
CA GLU A 140 -33.14 14.19 -5.05
C GLU A 140 -33.35 13.00 -5.98
N GLU A 141 -34.58 12.78 -6.42
CA GLU A 141 -34.95 11.61 -7.22
C GLU A 141 -34.93 11.92 -8.71
N GLY A 142 -34.62 10.89 -9.50
CA GLY A 142 -34.81 10.92 -10.94
C GLY A 142 -33.71 10.20 -11.70
N GLU A 143 -33.76 10.36 -13.02
CA GLU A 143 -32.76 9.76 -13.91
C GLU A 143 -31.42 10.51 -13.94
N GLN A 144 -31.38 11.72 -13.37
CA GLN A 144 -30.21 12.58 -13.33
C GLN A 144 -29.32 12.25 -12.11
N GLU A 145 -28.02 12.48 -12.28
CA GLU A 145 -27.06 12.44 -11.18
C GLU A 145 -27.05 13.80 -10.49
N HIS A 146 -27.11 13.78 -9.16
CA HIS A 146 -27.06 14.96 -8.29
C HIS A 146 -25.75 14.98 -7.50
N GLU A 147 -25.20 16.18 -7.32
CA GLU A 147 -23.94 16.39 -6.62
C GLU A 147 -24.19 17.01 -5.24
N TYR A 148 -23.60 16.40 -4.20
CA TYR A 148 -23.67 16.86 -2.82
C TYR A 148 -22.27 17.10 -2.30
N MET A 149 -22.06 18.18 -1.55
CA MET A 149 -20.78 18.51 -0.95
C MET A 149 -20.90 18.49 0.57
N LEU A 150 -19.97 17.82 1.23
CA LEU A 150 -19.88 17.74 2.69
C LEU A 150 -18.49 18.11 3.15
N GLU A 151 -18.41 19.00 4.12
CA GLU A 151 -17.15 19.28 4.81
C GLU A 151 -16.85 18.16 5.81
N ILE A 152 -15.63 17.66 5.79
CA ILE A 152 -15.13 16.66 6.72
C ILE A 152 -14.25 17.38 7.74
N PRO A 153 -14.60 17.32 9.04
CA PRO A 153 -13.74 17.84 10.10
C PRO A 153 -12.37 17.15 10.07
N GLU A 154 -11.29 17.94 10.14
CA GLU A 154 -9.90 17.47 10.08
C GLU A 154 -9.61 16.33 11.07
N MET A 155 -10.16 16.42 12.29
CA MET A 155 -9.92 15.44 13.36
C MET A 155 -10.53 14.06 13.10
N MET A 156 -11.41 13.92 12.11
CA MET A 156 -12.01 12.63 11.73
C MET A 156 -11.13 11.83 10.76
N LEU A 157 -10.17 12.49 10.10
CA LEU A 157 -9.26 11.87 9.15
C LEU A 157 -8.03 11.32 9.88
N THR A 158 -7.62 10.13 9.46
CA THR A 158 -6.38 9.48 9.88
C THR A 158 -5.58 9.08 8.63
N ASN A 159 -4.50 8.31 8.80
CA ASN A 159 -3.75 7.79 7.65
C ASN A 159 -4.54 6.70 6.88
N ILE A 160 -5.36 5.90 7.57
CA ILE A 160 -6.21 4.86 6.96
C ILE A 160 -7.65 5.13 7.34
N ASN A 161 -8.48 5.45 6.35
CA ASN A 161 -9.85 5.87 6.58
C ASN A 161 -10.85 4.89 5.96
N ASN A 162 -11.93 4.61 6.67
CA ASN A 162 -13.07 3.85 6.18
C ASN A 162 -14.26 4.81 5.97
N LEU A 163 -14.63 5.04 4.72
CA LEU A 163 -15.83 5.80 4.34
C LEU A 163 -16.95 4.82 4.00
N SER A 164 -18.05 4.90 4.73
CA SER A 164 -19.20 4.02 4.57
C SER A 164 -20.49 4.79 4.26
N PHE A 165 -21.34 4.12 3.49
CA PHE A 165 -22.56 4.62 2.89
C PHE A 165 -23.70 3.73 3.34
N ARG A 166 -24.70 4.28 4.02
CA ARG A 166 -25.86 3.53 4.51
C ARG A 166 -27.15 4.19 4.06
N LEU A 167 -28.01 3.44 3.40
CA LEU A 167 -29.37 3.88 3.14
C LEU A 167 -30.28 3.48 4.30
N ALA A 168 -30.92 4.45 4.95
CA ALA A 168 -31.83 4.22 6.07
C ALA A 168 -32.83 5.37 6.24
N SER A 169 -33.89 5.14 7.02
CA SER A 169 -34.75 6.22 7.50
C SER A 169 -33.98 7.22 8.34
N ARG A 170 -34.43 8.48 8.30
CA ARG A 170 -33.78 9.61 8.97
C ARG A 170 -33.60 9.36 10.46
N ASP A 171 -34.58 8.73 11.10
CA ASP A 171 -34.60 8.47 12.54
C ASP A 171 -34.09 7.05 12.90
N ALA A 172 -33.76 6.22 11.91
CA ALA A 172 -33.34 4.83 12.06
C ALA A 172 -31.82 4.65 12.21
N LEU A 173 -31.20 5.49 13.05
CA LEU A 173 -29.76 5.41 13.37
C LEU A 173 -29.43 4.46 14.53
N ASP A 174 -30.44 3.99 15.27
CA ASP A 174 -30.24 2.98 16.30
C ASP A 174 -29.82 1.65 15.67
N GLU A 175 -28.58 1.23 15.93
CA GLU A 175 -27.95 -0.02 15.45
C GLU A 175 -28.69 -1.29 15.92
N LYS A 176 -29.64 -1.17 16.85
CA LYS A 176 -30.49 -2.25 17.35
C LYS A 176 -31.79 -2.41 16.58
N GLN A 177 -32.10 -1.49 15.66
CA GLN A 177 -33.34 -1.53 14.90
C GLN A 177 -33.21 -2.41 13.65
N CYS A 178 -34.21 -3.28 13.56
CA CYS A 178 -34.45 -4.28 12.57
C CYS A 178 -34.98 -3.57 11.30
N MET A 179 -34.13 -3.31 10.29
CA MET A 179 -34.52 -2.56 9.08
C MET A 179 -35.09 -3.50 8.01
N PRO A 180 -36.29 -3.25 7.46
CA PRO A 180 -36.81 -4.04 6.35
C PRO A 180 -35.97 -3.83 5.08
N PRO A 181 -35.93 -4.83 4.17
CA PRO A 181 -35.31 -4.63 2.87
C PRO A 181 -36.05 -3.58 2.03
N LEU A 182 -35.31 -2.89 1.17
CA LEU A 182 -35.89 -2.01 0.16
C LEU A 182 -36.72 -2.85 -0.82
N ALA A 183 -37.79 -2.25 -1.34
CA ALA A 183 -38.50 -2.80 -2.48
C ALA A 183 -37.55 -2.91 -3.69
N ASP A 184 -37.75 -3.91 -4.56
CA ASP A 184 -36.81 -4.28 -5.63
C ASP A 184 -36.60 -3.14 -6.65
N GLU A 185 -37.61 -2.30 -6.85
CA GLU A 185 -37.57 -1.12 -7.72
C GLU A 185 -36.78 0.07 -7.15
N LEU A 186 -36.50 0.06 -5.84
CA LEU A 186 -35.81 1.14 -5.15
C LEU A 186 -34.30 0.90 -5.13
N SER A 187 -33.54 1.90 -5.57
CA SER A 187 -32.08 1.86 -5.57
C SER A 187 -31.45 3.23 -5.49
N LEU A 188 -30.24 3.25 -4.93
CA LEU A 188 -29.36 4.40 -4.93
C LEU A 188 -28.01 4.00 -5.53
N VAL A 189 -27.54 4.77 -6.50
CA VAL A 189 -26.25 4.55 -7.18
C VAL A 189 -25.31 5.69 -6.82
N ILE A 190 -24.11 5.35 -6.35
CA ILE A 190 -23.02 6.29 -6.07
C ILE A 190 -21.98 6.12 -7.18
N SER A 191 -21.65 7.22 -7.85
CA SER A 191 -20.71 7.23 -8.96
C SER A 191 -19.25 7.07 -8.49
N PRO A 192 -18.41 6.32 -9.23
CA PRO A 192 -16.99 6.16 -8.94
C PRO A 192 -16.21 7.49 -9.04
N ASP A 193 -16.80 8.52 -9.67
CA ASP A 193 -16.26 9.87 -9.78
C ASP A 193 -16.58 10.77 -8.57
N SER A 194 -17.32 10.26 -7.58
CA SER A 194 -17.40 10.92 -6.27
C SER A 194 -15.98 11.05 -5.69
N SER A 195 -15.66 12.15 -5.03
CA SER A 195 -14.27 12.48 -4.69
C SER A 195 -14.11 13.20 -3.37
N LEU A 196 -13.00 12.93 -2.70
CA LEU A 196 -12.50 13.66 -1.55
C LEU A 196 -11.46 14.67 -2.04
N ASN A 197 -11.78 15.96 -1.93
CA ASN A 197 -10.83 17.04 -2.11
C ASN A 197 -10.27 17.41 -0.74
N TYR A 198 -8.96 17.48 -0.59
CA TYR A 198 -8.35 17.88 0.67
C TYR A 198 -7.18 18.82 0.47
N ARG A 199 -6.99 19.68 1.46
CA ARG A 199 -5.83 20.55 1.59
C ARG A 199 -5.11 20.23 2.88
N GLY A 200 -3.80 20.13 2.80
CA GLY A 200 -2.99 19.83 3.96
C GLY A 200 -1.60 20.43 3.88
N ARG A 201 -0.83 20.19 4.92
CA ARG A 201 0.53 20.66 5.13
C ARG A 201 1.42 19.49 5.46
N TRP A 202 2.51 19.31 4.73
CA TRP A 202 3.51 18.34 5.14
C TRP A 202 4.17 18.78 6.43
N ILE A 203 4.22 17.88 7.40
CA ILE A 203 5.03 18.02 8.59
C ILE A 203 6.48 17.96 8.10
N ASN A 204 7.26 19.02 8.33
CA ASN A 204 8.61 19.16 7.77
C ASN A 204 9.40 17.84 7.96
N GLY A 205 9.72 17.20 6.84
CA GLY A 205 10.33 15.87 6.76
C GLY A 205 11.72 15.77 7.43
N GLY A 206 12.24 16.88 7.93
CA GLY A 206 13.60 16.97 8.42
C GLY A 206 14.59 16.64 7.31
N TYR A 207 15.87 16.67 7.66
CA TYR A 207 16.94 16.37 6.72
C TYR A 207 17.42 14.93 6.87
N SER A 208 16.64 14.01 7.43
CA SER A 208 17.15 12.70 7.85
C SER A 208 17.12 11.66 6.72
N LEU A 209 18.29 11.13 6.33
CA LEU A 209 18.39 10.04 5.36
C LEU A 209 17.73 8.74 5.84
N GLU A 210 17.59 8.54 7.15
CA GLU A 210 16.90 7.37 7.75
C GLU A 210 15.42 7.28 7.34
N ARG A 211 14.79 8.42 6.98
CA ARG A 211 13.37 8.49 6.61
C ARG A 211 13.08 8.21 5.14
N LEU A 212 14.11 8.08 4.31
CA LEU A 212 13.95 7.80 2.89
C LEU A 212 13.05 6.55 2.67
N PRO A 213 12.08 6.60 1.74
CA PRO A 213 11.94 7.56 0.64
C PRO A 213 11.25 8.90 0.94
N LEU A 214 10.78 9.14 2.16
CA LEU A 214 10.18 10.43 2.53
C LEU A 214 11.27 11.53 2.61
N PRO A 215 10.97 12.79 2.23
CA PRO A 215 9.69 13.31 1.72
C PRO A 215 9.48 13.13 0.20
N PHE A 216 10.45 12.56 -0.51
CA PHE A 216 10.47 12.50 -1.98
C PHE A 216 9.38 11.58 -2.57
N PHE A 217 9.03 10.51 -1.86
CA PHE A 217 7.96 9.59 -2.24
C PHE A 217 7.33 8.94 -0.99
N ASP A 218 6.00 8.98 -0.88
CA ASP A 218 5.25 8.30 0.18
C ASP A 218 4.51 7.08 -0.41
N PRO A 219 4.83 5.84 -0.01
CA PRO A 219 4.18 4.64 -0.52
C PRO A 219 2.69 4.50 -0.19
N ASP A 220 2.20 5.18 0.86
CA ASP A 220 0.79 5.15 1.27
C ASP A 220 -0.07 6.23 0.60
N ARG A 221 0.57 7.23 -0.02
CA ARG A 221 -0.12 8.24 -0.82
C ARG A 221 -0.76 7.59 -2.05
N MET A 222 -2.08 7.73 -2.19
CA MET A 222 -2.82 7.14 -3.30
C MET A 222 -2.79 7.98 -4.59
N THR A 223 -2.46 9.26 -4.49
CA THR A 223 -2.31 10.18 -5.63
C THR A 223 -0.93 10.04 -6.28
N ALA A 224 -0.82 10.43 -7.55
CA ALA A 224 0.46 10.35 -8.27
C ALA A 224 1.48 11.35 -7.72
N THR A 225 2.72 10.89 -7.54
CA THR A 225 3.87 11.69 -7.16
C THR A 225 4.72 11.96 -8.40
N SER A 226 4.85 13.22 -8.79
CA SER A 226 5.84 13.66 -9.77
C SER A 226 7.12 14.06 -9.04
N LEU A 227 8.22 13.35 -9.28
CA LEU A 227 9.52 13.55 -8.64
C LEU A 227 10.61 13.78 -9.71
N PRO A 228 10.93 15.05 -10.02
CA PRO A 228 11.96 15.40 -10.98
C PRO A 228 13.35 14.82 -10.69
N ILE A 229 13.97 14.24 -11.71
CA ILE A 229 15.39 13.87 -11.73
C ILE A 229 16.17 14.95 -12.48
N VAL A 230 17.04 15.66 -11.77
CA VAL A 230 17.89 16.73 -12.29
C VAL A 230 19.25 16.18 -12.70
N LEU A 231 19.62 16.42 -13.95
CA LEU A 231 20.89 16.04 -14.55
C LEU A 231 21.65 17.28 -15.07
N ALA A 232 22.92 17.09 -15.41
CA ALA A 232 23.70 18.12 -16.10
C ALA A 232 23.11 18.40 -17.50
N ASP A 233 23.49 19.54 -18.10
CA ASP A 233 23.08 19.92 -19.46
C ASP A 233 23.49 18.89 -20.53
N LYS A 234 24.60 18.18 -20.28
CA LYS A 234 25.10 17.07 -21.09
C LYS A 234 25.48 15.91 -20.18
N PRO A 235 24.52 15.08 -19.76
CA PRO A 235 24.81 13.98 -18.86
C PRO A 235 25.60 12.90 -19.59
N ASP A 236 26.50 12.22 -18.88
CA ASP A 236 27.24 11.09 -19.43
C ASP A 236 26.60 9.73 -19.06
N ASN A 237 27.23 8.65 -19.51
CA ASN A 237 26.82 7.27 -19.20
C ASN A 237 26.65 7.02 -17.69
N GLY A 238 27.55 7.59 -16.87
CA GLY A 238 27.57 7.38 -15.42
C GLY A 238 26.40 8.06 -14.74
N GLN A 239 26.15 9.33 -15.07
CA GLN A 239 25.00 10.09 -14.54
C GLN A 239 23.67 9.44 -14.92
N VAL A 240 23.49 9.05 -16.19
CA VAL A 240 22.24 8.40 -16.64
C VAL A 240 22.08 7.01 -16.01
N THR A 241 23.18 6.27 -15.81
CA THR A 241 23.12 4.98 -15.11
C THR A 241 22.74 5.14 -13.64
N ALA A 242 23.27 6.14 -12.95
CA ALA A 242 22.89 6.42 -11.57
C ALA A 242 21.42 6.87 -11.45
N ALA A 243 20.93 7.66 -12.41
CA ALA A 243 19.51 8.03 -12.52
C ALA A 243 18.62 6.80 -12.68
N ALA A 244 18.99 5.85 -13.55
CA ALA A 244 18.28 4.58 -13.71
C ALA A 244 18.18 3.78 -12.39
N ILE A 245 19.28 3.69 -11.65
CA ILE A 245 19.32 2.98 -10.36
C ILE A 245 18.40 3.66 -9.35
N ALA A 246 18.53 4.98 -9.16
CA ALA A 246 17.69 5.75 -8.23
C ALA A 246 16.20 5.65 -8.59
N ALA A 247 15.86 5.79 -9.87
CA ALA A 247 14.49 5.65 -10.36
C ALA A 247 13.88 4.27 -10.04
N SER A 248 14.64 3.20 -10.29
CA SER A 248 14.20 1.84 -9.95
C SER A 248 14.04 1.61 -8.46
N TRP A 249 14.82 2.31 -7.62
CA TRP A 249 14.67 2.23 -6.17
C TRP A 249 13.34 2.87 -5.75
N PHE A 250 13.03 4.09 -6.20
CA PHE A 250 11.73 4.72 -5.93
C PHE A 250 10.56 3.88 -6.42
N GLY A 251 10.63 3.38 -7.66
CA GLY A 251 9.59 2.53 -8.21
C GLY A 251 9.38 1.21 -7.44
N SER A 252 10.40 0.71 -6.73
CA SER A 252 10.28 -0.50 -5.92
C SER A 252 9.40 -0.36 -4.67
N PHE A 253 9.07 0.87 -4.26
CA PHE A 253 8.12 1.15 -3.18
C PHE A 253 6.68 1.35 -3.67
N SER A 254 6.46 1.64 -4.94
CA SER A 254 5.12 1.93 -5.46
C SER A 254 4.21 0.69 -5.41
N HIS A 255 2.94 0.89 -5.05
CA HIS A 255 1.89 -0.13 -5.04
C HIS A 255 1.14 -0.18 -6.38
N ASP A 256 1.04 0.97 -7.06
CA ASP A 256 0.65 1.09 -8.46
C ASP A 256 1.72 1.92 -9.18
N ILE A 257 2.14 1.47 -10.37
CA ILE A 257 3.09 2.20 -11.20
C ILE A 257 2.58 3.60 -11.62
N LYS A 258 1.26 3.82 -11.63
CA LYS A 258 0.68 5.16 -11.89
C LYS A 258 0.95 6.16 -10.75
N GLN A 259 1.38 5.69 -9.59
CA GLN A 259 1.69 6.56 -8.44
C GLN A 259 3.01 7.30 -8.58
N ILE A 260 3.86 6.96 -9.55
CA ILE A 260 5.18 7.55 -9.71
C ILE A 260 5.38 8.03 -11.14
N ASP A 261 5.78 9.29 -11.26
CA ASP A 261 6.20 9.94 -12.49
C ASP A 261 7.54 10.63 -12.23
N LEU A 262 8.53 10.39 -13.09
CA LEU A 262 9.89 10.89 -12.90
C LEU A 262 10.31 11.79 -14.07
N PRO A 263 9.82 13.05 -14.13
CA PRO A 263 10.25 14.00 -15.15
C PRO A 263 11.76 14.22 -15.08
N VAL A 264 12.42 14.41 -16.21
CA VAL A 264 13.86 14.71 -16.25
C VAL A 264 14.04 16.20 -16.53
N LEU A 265 14.86 16.86 -15.73
CA LEU A 265 15.24 18.25 -15.94
C LEU A 265 16.75 18.33 -16.21
N MET A 266 17.13 19.04 -17.27
CA MET A 266 18.53 19.27 -17.61
C MET A 266 18.95 20.66 -17.13
N ASN A 267 19.90 20.71 -16.20
CA ASN A 267 20.49 21.94 -15.66
C ASN A 267 19.44 22.97 -15.18
N GLN A 268 18.31 22.48 -14.67
CA GLN A 268 17.20 23.28 -14.16
C GLN A 268 16.69 22.66 -12.87
N LEU A 269 16.43 23.49 -11.86
CA LEU A 269 15.83 23.05 -10.60
C LEU A 269 14.31 22.99 -10.72
N PRO A 270 13.66 21.99 -10.11
CA PRO A 270 12.21 21.95 -10.01
C PRO A 270 11.71 22.99 -8.99
N ASP A 271 10.42 23.30 -9.07
CA ASP A 271 9.65 24.03 -8.06
C ASP A 271 9.03 23.08 -7.01
N SER A 272 9.57 21.86 -6.91
CA SER A 272 9.11 20.77 -6.05
C SER A 272 10.32 20.02 -5.47
N ASP A 273 10.08 18.89 -4.79
CA ASP A 273 11.18 18.01 -4.39
C ASP A 273 11.87 17.44 -5.64
N GLY A 274 13.14 17.07 -5.52
CA GLY A 274 13.86 16.52 -6.66
C GLY A 274 15.07 15.69 -6.28
N VAL A 275 15.59 14.93 -7.24
CA VAL A 275 16.82 14.16 -7.10
C VAL A 275 17.85 14.71 -8.07
N LEU A 276 18.96 15.22 -7.57
CA LEU A 276 20.02 15.81 -8.39
C LEU A 276 21.23 14.88 -8.43
N ILE A 277 21.66 14.52 -9.63
CA ILE A 277 22.70 13.51 -9.84
C ILE A 277 23.88 14.10 -10.62
N GLY A 278 25.07 14.04 -10.02
CA GLY A 278 26.27 14.65 -10.63
C GLY A 278 27.57 14.18 -10.00
N TYR A 279 28.67 14.66 -10.54
CA TYR A 279 29.99 14.36 -10.01
C TYR A 279 30.38 15.28 -8.85
N ALA A 280 31.29 14.81 -8.00
CA ALA A 280 31.82 15.57 -6.87
C ALA A 280 32.39 16.93 -7.32
N GLY A 281 31.92 18.02 -6.72
CA GLY A 281 32.32 19.39 -7.07
C GLY A 281 31.75 19.94 -8.38
N GLN A 282 30.96 19.17 -9.13
CA GLN A 282 30.24 19.67 -10.30
C GLN A 282 29.14 20.65 -9.86
N THR A 283 28.91 21.70 -10.64
CA THR A 283 27.77 22.59 -10.44
C THR A 283 26.69 22.27 -11.47
N ILE A 284 25.47 21.96 -11.01
CA ILE A 284 24.29 21.69 -11.84
C ILE A 284 23.17 22.60 -11.35
N ALA A 285 22.58 23.37 -12.26
CA ALA A 285 21.47 24.29 -11.98
C ALA A 285 21.76 25.26 -10.80
N GLY A 286 23.02 25.67 -10.64
CA GLY A 286 23.48 26.56 -9.57
C GLY A 286 23.84 25.87 -8.24
N ILE A 287 23.60 24.57 -8.10
CA ILE A 287 23.96 23.78 -6.92
C ILE A 287 25.30 23.08 -7.16
N THR A 288 26.25 23.28 -6.24
CA THR A 288 27.54 22.57 -6.28
C THR A 288 27.45 21.30 -5.45
N LEU A 289 27.64 20.14 -6.09
CA LEU A 289 27.58 18.86 -5.40
C LEU A 289 28.75 18.69 -4.42
N PRO A 290 28.53 18.00 -3.28
CA PRO A 290 29.56 17.77 -2.27
C PRO A 290 30.85 17.17 -2.87
N SER A 291 31.98 17.78 -2.56
CA SER A 291 33.30 17.27 -2.96
C SER A 291 33.74 16.14 -2.01
N GLY A 292 34.39 15.09 -2.52
CA GLY A 292 34.96 14.04 -1.68
C GLY A 292 35.23 12.74 -2.43
N LYS A 293 36.17 11.93 -1.95
CA LYS A 293 36.75 10.75 -2.65
C LYS A 293 35.85 9.50 -2.75
N ASN A 294 34.57 9.61 -2.42
CA ASN A 294 33.64 8.49 -2.27
C ASN A 294 32.27 8.90 -2.79
N GLY A 295 31.38 7.91 -2.98
CA GLY A 295 29.97 8.20 -3.22
C GLY A 295 29.35 8.94 -2.03
N GLN A 296 28.40 9.85 -2.27
CA GLN A 296 27.71 10.59 -1.22
C GLN A 296 26.22 10.72 -1.50
N LEU A 297 25.43 10.63 -0.44
CA LEU A 297 24.03 11.03 -0.40
C LEU A 297 23.91 12.26 0.49
N THR A 298 23.19 13.28 0.03
CA THR A 298 22.96 14.51 0.81
C THR A 298 21.55 15.04 0.58
N ILE A 299 20.85 15.42 1.63
CA ILE A 299 19.60 16.17 1.53
C ILE A 299 19.89 17.64 1.76
N VAL A 300 19.45 18.51 0.84
CA VAL A 300 19.54 19.96 0.97
C VAL A 300 18.19 20.61 0.70
N ASP A 301 18.02 21.87 1.10
CA ASP A 301 16.87 22.67 0.68
C ASP A 301 16.93 22.96 -0.83
N ASN A 302 15.76 22.95 -1.46
CA ASN A 302 15.65 23.46 -2.82
C ASN A 302 15.78 24.99 -2.79
N PRO A 303 16.78 25.60 -3.45
CA PRO A 303 16.97 27.05 -3.40
C PRO A 303 15.90 27.84 -4.17
N VAL A 304 15.05 27.18 -4.98
CA VAL A 304 13.87 27.80 -5.59
C VAL A 304 12.80 28.07 -4.54
N ASP A 305 12.54 27.08 -3.68
CA ASP A 305 11.61 27.17 -2.55
C ASP A 305 12.07 26.18 -1.45
N PRO A 306 12.62 26.67 -0.32
CA PRO A 306 13.21 25.82 0.73
C PRO A 306 12.22 24.90 1.45
N VAL A 307 10.92 25.10 1.24
CA VAL A 307 9.86 24.14 1.63
C VAL A 307 10.14 22.75 1.04
N PHE A 308 10.64 22.69 -0.19
CA PHE A 308 10.98 21.45 -0.88
C PHE A 308 12.44 21.08 -0.69
N LYS A 309 12.75 19.79 -0.88
CA LYS A 309 14.07 19.21 -0.64
C LYS A 309 14.66 18.65 -1.91
N LEU A 310 15.99 18.61 -1.97
CA LEU A 310 16.75 17.96 -3.03
C LEU A 310 17.59 16.83 -2.45
N LEU A 311 17.45 15.63 -3.01
CA LEU A 311 18.34 14.51 -2.75
C LEU A 311 19.50 14.57 -3.74
N LEU A 312 20.68 14.92 -3.25
CA LEU A 312 21.91 14.94 -4.03
C LEU A 312 22.55 13.54 -4.00
N ILE A 313 22.76 12.95 -5.17
CA ILE A 313 23.51 11.71 -5.36
C ILE A 313 24.79 12.05 -6.11
N SER A 314 25.94 11.88 -5.45
CA SER A 314 27.24 12.27 -6.02
C SER A 314 28.32 11.21 -5.86
N GLY A 315 29.36 11.31 -6.70
CA GLY A 315 30.57 10.49 -6.66
C GLY A 315 31.65 11.10 -7.54
N ASP A 316 32.89 10.63 -7.44
CA ASP A 316 34.00 11.15 -8.28
C ASP A 316 33.99 10.59 -9.71
N ASP A 317 33.42 9.39 -9.87
CA ASP A 317 33.44 8.62 -11.11
C ASP A 317 32.19 7.72 -11.22
N GLU A 318 32.01 7.05 -12.38
CA GLU A 318 30.87 6.14 -12.62
C GLU A 318 30.72 5.08 -11.52
N LYS A 319 31.83 4.58 -10.96
CA LYS A 319 31.83 3.50 -9.96
C LYS A 319 31.32 4.01 -8.62
N THR A 320 31.84 5.13 -8.14
CA THR A 320 31.45 5.74 -6.87
C THR A 320 30.05 6.34 -6.94
N LEU A 321 29.65 6.89 -8.09
CA LEU A 321 28.29 7.36 -8.32
C LEU A 321 27.27 6.21 -8.31
N ARG A 322 27.61 5.05 -8.91
CA ARG A 322 26.80 3.82 -8.78
C ARG A 322 26.67 3.37 -7.33
N GLN A 323 27.77 3.41 -6.57
CA GLN A 323 27.74 3.04 -5.15
C GLN A 323 26.82 3.97 -4.34
N ALA A 324 26.84 5.28 -4.63
CA ALA A 324 25.94 6.25 -4.01
C ALA A 324 24.47 5.96 -4.34
N ALA A 325 24.13 5.77 -5.61
CA ALA A 325 22.75 5.44 -6.01
C ALA A 325 22.27 4.11 -5.41
N TRP A 326 23.13 3.08 -5.39
CA TRP A 326 22.80 1.80 -4.76
C TRP A 326 22.67 1.89 -3.23
N ALA A 327 23.35 2.84 -2.59
CA ALA A 327 23.27 3.01 -1.14
C ALA A 327 21.87 3.40 -0.66
N LEU A 328 20.99 3.92 -1.52
CA LEU A 328 19.57 4.10 -1.22
C LEU A 328 18.89 2.78 -0.82
N ASN A 329 19.35 1.65 -1.37
CA ASN A 329 18.87 0.32 -1.05
C ASN A 329 19.48 -0.26 0.26
N SER A 330 20.23 0.54 1.03
CA SER A 330 20.79 0.11 2.31
C SER A 330 19.70 0.12 3.36
N GLY A 331 19.44 -1.01 4.01
CA GLY A 331 18.34 -1.12 5.00
C GLY A 331 18.48 -0.28 6.27
N LYS A 332 19.59 0.42 6.49
CA LYS A 332 19.80 1.36 7.62
C LYS A 332 20.64 2.55 7.18
N LEU A 333 19.97 3.62 6.76
CA LEU A 333 20.60 4.92 6.50
C LEU A 333 20.75 5.71 7.82
N PRO A 334 21.71 6.65 7.92
CA PRO A 334 21.94 7.38 9.15
C PRO A 334 20.83 8.41 9.43
N PRO A 335 20.62 8.81 10.69
CA PRO A 335 19.67 9.85 11.04
C PRO A 335 20.07 11.27 10.57
N ASN A 336 21.21 11.41 9.89
CA ASN A 336 21.77 12.68 9.41
C ASN A 336 21.34 12.99 7.97
N ASP A 337 21.67 14.19 7.51
CA ASP A 337 21.43 14.70 6.16
C ASP A 337 22.46 14.29 5.12
N GLN A 338 23.61 13.82 5.57
CA GLN A 338 24.69 13.39 4.71
C GLN A 338 25.18 12.00 5.08
N LEU A 339 25.47 11.21 4.05
CA LEU A 339 26.15 9.93 4.15
C LEU A 339 27.30 9.88 3.13
N THR A 340 28.52 9.67 3.62
CA THR A 340 29.61 9.19 2.77
C THR A 340 29.50 7.68 2.64
N VAL A 341 29.31 7.21 1.42
CA VAL A 341 29.11 5.80 1.08
C VAL A 341 30.45 5.09 0.99
N ALA A 342 30.69 4.15 1.91
CA ALA A 342 31.82 3.24 1.81
C ALA A 342 31.63 2.29 0.62
N ALA A 343 32.74 1.88 -0.02
CA ALA A 343 32.67 0.89 -1.08
C ALA A 343 32.06 -0.41 -0.55
N GLN A 344 30.94 -0.82 -1.12
CA GLN A 344 30.19 -2.01 -0.74
C GLN A 344 30.10 -3.02 -1.89
N HIS A 345 29.94 -4.28 -1.53
CA HIS A 345 29.65 -5.33 -2.49
C HIS A 345 28.19 -5.22 -2.92
N ILE A 346 27.96 -4.89 -4.20
CA ILE A 346 26.64 -4.95 -4.80
C ILE A 346 26.40 -6.42 -5.16
N PRO A 347 25.36 -7.09 -4.65
CA PRO A 347 25.13 -8.50 -4.95
C PRO A 347 24.67 -8.68 -6.40
N VAL A 348 25.23 -9.67 -7.09
CA VAL A 348 24.73 -10.12 -8.40
C VAL A 348 23.58 -11.09 -8.18
N ARG A 349 22.44 -10.79 -8.78
CA ARG A 349 21.18 -11.56 -8.68
C ARG A 349 21.20 -12.79 -9.58
N GLN A 350 20.47 -13.82 -9.16
CA GLN A 350 20.26 -15.05 -9.93
C GLN A 350 19.09 -14.90 -10.90
N ASP A 351 18.87 -15.91 -11.73
CA ASP A 351 17.72 -15.91 -12.64
C ASP A 351 16.43 -16.13 -11.84
N TYR A 352 15.39 -15.35 -12.13
CA TYR A 352 14.06 -15.42 -11.54
C TYR A 352 13.99 -15.20 -10.02
N ASP A 353 14.96 -14.48 -9.45
CA ASP A 353 15.08 -14.21 -8.01
C ASP A 353 14.51 -12.84 -7.56
N ALA A 354 13.68 -12.23 -8.41
CA ALA A 354 13.06 -10.94 -8.12
C ALA A 354 12.16 -11.03 -6.88
N PRO A 355 12.34 -10.17 -5.85
CA PRO A 355 11.58 -10.25 -4.60
C PRO A 355 10.06 -10.23 -4.73
N ARG A 356 9.50 -9.49 -5.71
CA ARG A 356 8.04 -9.42 -5.93
C ARG A 356 7.50 -10.59 -6.76
N TRP A 357 8.35 -11.42 -7.36
CA TRP A 357 7.90 -12.61 -8.08
C TRP A 357 7.73 -13.76 -7.10
N LEU A 358 6.63 -14.48 -7.22
CA LEU A 358 6.41 -15.71 -6.48
C LEU A 358 7.51 -16.71 -6.80
N ASN A 359 8.03 -17.34 -5.74
CA ASN A 359 8.95 -18.44 -5.89
C ASN A 359 8.17 -19.69 -6.33
N THR A 360 8.57 -20.29 -7.44
CA THR A 360 7.92 -21.49 -7.98
C THR A 360 8.53 -22.80 -7.45
N ASN A 361 9.55 -22.73 -6.60
CA ASN A 361 10.22 -23.92 -6.05
C ASN A 361 9.57 -24.46 -4.76
N TYR A 362 8.74 -23.66 -4.08
CA TYR A 362 8.08 -24.06 -2.84
C TYR A 362 6.66 -23.46 -2.74
N PRO A 363 5.76 -24.02 -1.90
CA PRO A 363 4.45 -23.43 -1.64
C PRO A 363 4.59 -22.07 -0.98
N VAL A 364 3.99 -21.03 -1.56
CA VAL A 364 3.98 -19.67 -1.01
C VAL A 364 2.69 -19.46 -0.22
N THR A 365 2.79 -18.91 0.98
CA THR A 365 1.64 -18.62 1.84
C THR A 365 0.96 -17.31 1.43
N LEU A 366 -0.35 -17.17 1.69
CA LEU A 366 -1.04 -15.88 1.52
C LEU A 366 -0.46 -14.81 2.46
N GLY A 367 0.08 -15.21 3.62
CA GLY A 367 0.86 -14.37 4.54
C GLY A 367 2.05 -13.66 3.90
N GLU A 368 2.73 -14.31 2.96
CA GLU A 368 3.92 -13.77 2.29
C GLU A 368 3.59 -12.77 1.17
N ILE A 369 2.34 -12.75 0.68
CA ILE A 369 1.89 -11.86 -0.41
C ILE A 369 0.88 -10.80 0.02
N ALA A 370 0.44 -10.82 1.28
CA ALA A 370 -0.47 -9.80 1.81
C ALA A 370 0.27 -8.47 2.06
N HIS A 371 -0.44 -7.35 1.91
CA HIS A 371 0.07 -6.02 2.22
C HIS A 371 -0.06 -5.68 3.71
N GLY A 372 -1.03 -6.30 4.38
CA GLY A 372 -1.29 -6.04 5.79
C GLY A 372 -2.24 -7.06 6.42
N ARG A 373 -2.50 -6.89 7.71
CA ARG A 373 -3.42 -7.78 8.45
C ARG A 373 -4.86 -7.69 7.96
N ASP A 374 -5.25 -6.51 7.47
CA ASP A 374 -6.61 -6.23 7.02
C ASP A 374 -6.98 -6.99 5.73
N ASP A 375 -6.00 -7.50 4.99
CA ASP A 375 -6.24 -8.35 3.82
C ASP A 375 -6.85 -9.71 4.20
N PHE A 376 -6.68 -10.15 5.46
CA PHE A 376 -7.16 -11.45 5.94
C PHE A 376 -8.54 -11.43 6.56
N THR A 377 -9.06 -10.26 6.94
CA THR A 377 -10.31 -10.15 7.68
C THR A 377 -11.27 -9.16 7.04
N ARG A 378 -12.54 -9.56 6.93
CA ARG A 378 -13.63 -8.68 6.49
C ARG A 378 -14.76 -8.74 7.51
N GLN A 379 -15.42 -7.59 7.69
CA GLN A 379 -16.44 -7.41 8.72
C GLN A 379 -17.78 -7.09 8.07
N GLY A 380 -18.86 -7.66 8.62
CA GLY A 380 -20.22 -7.44 8.16
C GLY A 380 -20.67 -8.37 7.04
N ILE A 381 -21.87 -8.12 6.53
CA ILE A 381 -22.48 -8.88 5.42
C ILE A 381 -22.04 -8.31 4.07
N ASN A 382 -21.98 -6.98 3.98
CA ASN A 382 -21.55 -6.26 2.79
C ASN A 382 -20.13 -5.73 3.03
N HIS A 383 -19.15 -6.35 2.39
CA HIS A 383 -17.75 -5.96 2.50
C HIS A 383 -17.03 -6.12 1.16
N ALA A 384 -15.89 -5.45 0.99
CA ALA A 384 -14.99 -5.73 -0.13
C ALA A 384 -14.42 -7.17 -0.03
N PRO A 385 -14.03 -7.82 -1.13
CA PRO A 385 -13.32 -9.10 -1.06
C PRO A 385 -12.00 -8.96 -0.30
N ASN A 386 -11.52 -10.04 0.32
CA ASN A 386 -10.12 -10.19 0.72
C ASN A 386 -9.28 -10.28 -0.55
N GLN A 387 -8.30 -9.39 -0.75
CA GLN A 387 -7.55 -9.28 -1.99
C GLN A 387 -6.06 -9.57 -1.74
N PHE A 388 -5.49 -10.45 -2.56
CA PHE A 388 -4.08 -10.83 -2.50
C PHE A 388 -3.47 -10.70 -3.89
N SER A 389 -2.57 -9.73 -4.05
CA SER A 389 -1.90 -9.49 -5.33
C SER A 389 -0.56 -10.21 -5.35
N PHE A 390 -0.26 -10.87 -6.46
CA PHE A 390 1.03 -11.55 -6.64
C PHE A 390 1.52 -11.41 -8.09
N ARG A 391 2.82 -11.61 -8.28
CA ARG A 391 3.44 -11.62 -9.61
C ARG A 391 4.14 -12.93 -9.84
N VAL A 392 4.28 -13.31 -11.10
CA VAL A 392 5.12 -14.44 -11.53
C VAL A 392 6.01 -13.98 -12.68
N SER A 393 7.05 -14.77 -12.97
CA SER A 393 7.84 -14.54 -14.18
C SER A 393 6.94 -14.63 -15.43
N PRO A 394 7.03 -13.67 -16.39
CA PRO A 394 6.16 -13.71 -17.57
C PRO A 394 6.37 -14.90 -18.50
N ASP A 395 7.53 -15.54 -18.47
CA ASP A 395 7.84 -16.73 -19.27
C ASP A 395 7.47 -18.05 -18.57
N LEU A 396 6.74 -17.99 -17.46
CA LEU A 396 6.28 -19.18 -16.76
C LEU A 396 5.30 -19.94 -17.65
N PHE A 397 5.58 -21.22 -17.86
CA PHE A 397 4.89 -22.10 -18.79
C PHE A 397 4.52 -23.42 -18.12
N TRP A 398 3.34 -23.93 -18.47
CA TRP A 398 2.79 -25.20 -18.02
C TRP A 398 2.37 -26.04 -19.22
N TRP A 399 2.38 -27.35 -19.05
CA TRP A 399 1.82 -28.25 -20.06
C TRP A 399 0.31 -28.34 -19.87
N ASP A 400 -0.41 -28.64 -20.96
CA ASP A 400 -1.86 -28.78 -20.90
C ASP A 400 -2.28 -29.87 -19.90
N GLY A 401 -3.24 -29.55 -19.03
CA GLY A 401 -3.76 -30.44 -17.99
C GLY A 401 -3.15 -30.23 -16.60
N ASP A 402 -2.14 -29.37 -16.47
CA ASP A 402 -1.67 -28.93 -15.15
C ASP A 402 -2.74 -28.05 -14.47
N ALA A 403 -2.84 -28.18 -13.14
CA ALA A 403 -3.72 -27.38 -12.30
C ALA A 403 -2.92 -26.87 -11.09
N LEU A 404 -3.12 -25.60 -10.73
CA LEU A 404 -2.39 -24.97 -9.63
C LEU A 404 -3.19 -25.08 -8.33
N PRO A 405 -2.77 -25.92 -7.36
CA PRO A 405 -3.49 -26.04 -6.10
C PRO A 405 -3.33 -24.75 -5.27
N LEU A 406 -4.48 -24.26 -4.81
CA LEU A 406 -4.64 -23.24 -3.79
C LEU A 406 -5.28 -23.91 -2.57
N ASP A 407 -4.47 -24.24 -1.58
CA ASP A 407 -4.91 -24.81 -0.33
C ASP A 407 -5.37 -23.68 0.60
N LEU A 408 -6.68 -23.51 0.69
CA LEU A 408 -7.30 -22.42 1.43
C LEU A 408 -7.70 -22.91 2.82
N GLN A 409 -7.39 -22.09 3.83
CA GLN A 409 -7.88 -22.21 5.19
C GLN A 409 -8.67 -20.94 5.51
N TYR A 410 -9.90 -21.09 6.01
CA TYR A 410 -10.82 -19.97 6.16
C TYR A 410 -11.83 -20.20 7.28
N VAL A 411 -12.45 -19.11 7.73
CA VAL A 411 -13.46 -19.08 8.77
C VAL A 411 -14.64 -18.25 8.29
N PHE A 412 -15.81 -18.89 8.23
CA PHE A 412 -17.07 -18.17 8.08
C PHE A 412 -17.47 -17.54 9.42
N PRO A 413 -18.04 -16.31 9.41
CA PRO A 413 -18.59 -15.73 10.62
C PRO A 413 -19.77 -16.58 11.11
N HIS A 414 -19.88 -16.72 12.43
CA HIS A 414 -20.97 -17.45 13.04
C HIS A 414 -22.02 -16.48 13.58
N SER A 415 -23.27 -16.66 13.15
CA SER A 415 -24.43 -15.95 13.67
C SER A 415 -25.69 -16.80 13.45
N ASP A 416 -26.60 -16.76 14.41
CA ASP A 416 -27.94 -17.36 14.34
C ASP A 416 -28.83 -16.72 13.26
N LYS A 417 -28.43 -15.55 12.77
CA LYS A 417 -29.16 -14.77 11.77
C LYS A 417 -28.64 -14.94 10.35
N ILE A 418 -27.49 -15.61 10.17
CA ILE A 418 -26.91 -15.92 8.84
C ILE A 418 -27.37 -17.32 8.40
N ASN A 419 -27.91 -17.40 7.19
CA ASN A 419 -28.28 -18.64 6.55
C ASN A 419 -27.07 -19.31 5.90
N SER A 420 -26.40 -20.18 6.66
CA SER A 420 -25.23 -20.93 6.20
C SER A 420 -25.47 -21.82 4.97
N ARG A 421 -26.74 -22.08 4.58
CA ARG A 421 -27.07 -22.85 3.36
C ARG A 421 -27.05 -22.01 2.10
N ARG A 422 -27.21 -20.69 2.23
CA ARG A 422 -27.15 -19.73 1.12
C ARG A 422 -25.88 -18.90 1.13
N SER A 423 -25.16 -18.87 2.26
CA SER A 423 -23.85 -18.26 2.32
C SER A 423 -22.79 -19.09 1.61
N SER A 424 -21.87 -18.42 0.91
CA SER A 424 -20.73 -19.06 0.27
C SER A 424 -19.47 -18.18 0.31
N LEU A 425 -18.32 -18.78 0.07
CA LEU A 425 -17.05 -18.09 -0.13
C LEU A 425 -16.70 -18.23 -1.60
N ILE A 426 -16.82 -17.14 -2.34
CA ILE A 426 -16.54 -17.04 -3.76
C ILE A 426 -15.05 -16.71 -3.91
N ALA A 427 -14.31 -17.55 -4.63
CA ALA A 427 -12.94 -17.31 -4.99
C ALA A 427 -12.83 -16.92 -6.46
N SER A 428 -12.11 -15.84 -6.76
CA SER A 428 -11.79 -15.40 -8.11
C SER A 428 -10.31 -15.09 -8.30
N LEU A 429 -9.82 -15.27 -9.52
CA LEU A 429 -8.49 -14.88 -9.97
C LEU A 429 -8.68 -13.89 -11.12
N ASN A 430 -8.10 -12.70 -11.03
CA ASN A 430 -8.18 -11.66 -12.06
C ASN A 430 -9.66 -11.36 -12.44
N HIS A 431 -10.52 -11.26 -11.42
CA HIS A 431 -11.98 -11.10 -11.54
C HIS A 431 -12.73 -12.23 -12.26
N GLN A 432 -12.07 -13.37 -12.51
CA GLN A 432 -12.69 -14.56 -13.07
C GLN A 432 -12.98 -15.58 -11.98
N PHE A 433 -14.20 -16.12 -11.97
CA PHE A 433 -14.64 -17.11 -10.99
C PHE A 433 -13.81 -18.40 -11.09
N ILE A 434 -13.27 -18.87 -9.96
CA ILE A 434 -12.57 -20.15 -9.83
C ILE A 434 -13.49 -21.19 -9.22
N GLY A 435 -14.18 -20.83 -8.14
CA GLY A 435 -14.98 -21.76 -7.36
C GLY A 435 -15.70 -21.11 -6.18
N ALA A 436 -16.69 -21.82 -5.64
CA ALA A 436 -17.42 -21.43 -4.45
C ALA A 436 -17.26 -22.52 -3.38
N LEU A 437 -16.96 -22.10 -2.16
CA LEU A 437 -16.84 -22.95 -0.98
C LEU A 437 -18.01 -22.67 -0.05
N TYR A 438 -18.54 -23.72 0.58
CA TYR A 438 -19.72 -23.60 1.44
C TYR A 438 -19.34 -23.92 2.88
N PRO A 439 -20.01 -23.29 3.86
CA PRO A 439 -19.78 -23.60 5.27
C PRO A 439 -19.98 -25.10 5.53
N SER A 440 -18.95 -25.75 6.06
CA SER A 440 -19.05 -27.14 6.51
C SER A 440 -20.17 -27.31 7.55
N ARG A 441 -20.97 -28.35 7.37
CA ARG A 441 -22.02 -28.71 8.32
C ARG A 441 -21.37 -29.45 9.48
N SER A 442 -21.53 -28.94 10.70
CA SER A 442 -20.98 -29.58 11.90
C SER A 442 -21.48 -31.03 12.01
N GLU A 443 -20.54 -31.97 12.13
CA GLU A 443 -20.81 -33.28 12.74
C GLU A 443 -21.41 -33.08 14.14
N PRO A 444 -22.10 -34.08 14.74
CA PRO A 444 -22.69 -33.95 16.08
C PRO A 444 -21.73 -33.41 17.16
N LEU A 445 -20.41 -33.62 17.04
CA LEU A 445 -19.39 -32.99 17.92
C LEU A 445 -19.24 -31.47 17.72
N GLY A 446 -19.42 -30.97 16.50
CA GLY A 446 -19.36 -29.53 16.20
C GLY A 446 -20.54 -28.77 16.82
N ILE A 447 -21.72 -29.39 16.87
CA ILE A 447 -22.90 -28.85 17.56
C ILE A 447 -22.65 -28.70 19.07
N LEU A 448 -21.92 -29.64 19.69
CA LEU A 448 -21.57 -29.58 21.10
C LEU A 448 -20.54 -28.47 21.40
N ARG A 449 -19.52 -28.30 20.54
CA ARG A 449 -18.57 -27.17 20.65
C ARG A 449 -19.27 -25.82 20.48
N GLN A 450 -20.26 -25.78 19.58
CA GLN A 450 -21.09 -24.62 19.31
C GLN A 450 -21.97 -24.27 20.51
N TRP A 451 -22.57 -25.26 21.20
CA TRP A 451 -23.29 -25.05 22.46
C TRP A 451 -22.38 -24.57 23.61
N LEU A 452 -21.10 -24.95 23.60
CA LEU A 452 -20.09 -24.53 24.57
C LEU A 452 -19.46 -23.15 24.26
N GLY A 453 -19.89 -22.45 23.21
CA GLY A 453 -19.37 -21.13 22.86
C GLY A 453 -17.91 -21.12 22.38
N MET A 454 -17.42 -22.22 21.81
CA MET A 454 -16.08 -22.29 21.23
C MET A 454 -16.03 -21.62 19.85
N GLU A 455 -14.88 -21.03 19.49
CA GLU A 455 -14.66 -20.28 18.23
C GLU A 455 -15.12 -21.03 16.97
N SER A 456 -15.57 -20.26 15.96
CA SER A 456 -15.94 -20.73 14.62
C SER A 456 -14.88 -21.69 14.06
N ALA A 457 -15.29 -22.90 13.69
CA ALA A 457 -14.37 -23.92 13.25
C ALA A 457 -13.64 -23.50 11.97
N GLN A 458 -12.32 -23.47 12.02
CA GLN A 458 -11.45 -23.30 10.85
C GLN A 458 -11.71 -24.44 9.85
N GLN A 459 -11.97 -24.05 8.60
CA GLN A 459 -12.26 -24.95 7.48
C GLN A 459 -11.08 -24.94 6.52
N SER A 460 -10.92 -26.02 5.76
CA SER A 460 -9.89 -26.13 4.74
C SER A 460 -10.46 -26.78 3.47
N SER A 461 -10.08 -26.24 2.32
CA SER A 461 -10.42 -26.78 1.01
C SER A 461 -9.34 -26.44 0.00
N THR A 462 -9.12 -27.31 -0.98
CA THR A 462 -8.23 -27.03 -2.12
C THR A 462 -9.04 -26.57 -3.32
N LEU A 463 -8.68 -25.42 -3.87
CA LEU A 463 -9.14 -24.92 -5.16
C LEU A 463 -8.04 -25.12 -6.20
N TYR A 464 -8.40 -25.12 -7.47
CA TYR A 464 -7.45 -25.28 -8.57
C TYR A 464 -7.53 -24.09 -9.52
N LEU A 465 -6.42 -23.37 -9.69
CA LEU A 465 -6.33 -22.28 -10.65
C LEU A 465 -5.96 -22.83 -12.03
N ASP A 466 -6.57 -22.27 -13.08
CA ASP A 466 -6.22 -22.56 -14.46
C ASP A 466 -4.92 -21.81 -14.83
N PRO A 467 -3.83 -22.51 -15.22
CA PRO A 467 -2.59 -21.85 -15.64
C PRO A 467 -2.78 -20.80 -16.74
N ARG A 468 -3.80 -20.92 -17.60
CA ARG A 468 -4.07 -19.97 -18.69
C ARG A 468 -4.57 -18.61 -18.21
N GLN A 469 -5.00 -18.51 -16.95
CA GLN A 469 -5.44 -17.27 -16.31
C GLN A 469 -4.32 -16.56 -15.54
N ILE A 470 -3.13 -17.17 -15.45
CA ILE A 470 -1.99 -16.59 -14.76
C ILE A 470 -1.23 -15.65 -15.70
N TYR A 471 -1.17 -14.38 -15.34
CA TYR A 471 -0.44 -13.33 -16.03
C TYR A 471 0.78 -12.88 -15.21
N SER A 472 1.52 -11.87 -15.68
CA SER A 472 2.67 -11.33 -14.92
C SER A 472 2.28 -10.67 -13.60
N GLN A 473 1.08 -10.10 -13.52
CA GLN A 473 0.46 -9.57 -12.31
C GLN A 473 -0.92 -10.20 -12.17
N ASN A 474 -1.21 -10.70 -10.98
CA ASN A 474 -2.43 -11.42 -10.67
C ASN A 474 -3.04 -10.93 -9.36
N GLN A 475 -4.35 -11.08 -9.25
CA GLN A 475 -5.11 -10.74 -8.06
C GLN A 475 -6.03 -11.90 -7.70
N LEU A 476 -5.81 -12.49 -6.53
CA LEU A 476 -6.74 -13.43 -5.91
C LEU A 476 -7.71 -12.67 -5.03
N GLU A 477 -8.99 -12.99 -5.15
CA GLU A 477 -10.05 -12.34 -4.41
C GLU A 477 -10.93 -13.41 -3.75
N PHE A 478 -11.20 -13.23 -2.46
CA PHE A 478 -12.12 -14.07 -1.71
C PHE A 478 -13.25 -13.22 -1.17
N TYR A 479 -14.45 -13.46 -1.66
CA TYR A 479 -15.65 -12.76 -1.25
C TYR A 479 -16.57 -13.71 -0.47
N PHE A 480 -16.82 -13.38 0.79
CA PHE A 480 -17.82 -14.07 1.60
C PHE A 480 -19.20 -13.50 1.27
N ASP A 481 -19.91 -14.22 0.41
CA ASP A 481 -21.28 -13.91 0.02
C ASP A 481 -22.24 -14.40 1.10
N LEU A 482 -22.36 -13.61 2.16
CA LEU A 482 -23.15 -13.96 3.35
C LEU A 482 -24.62 -13.62 3.12
N HIS A 483 -25.49 -14.60 3.33
CA HIS A 483 -26.93 -14.42 3.20
C HIS A 483 -27.64 -14.58 4.53
N GLU A 484 -28.63 -13.75 4.78
CA GLU A 484 -29.57 -13.90 5.88
C GLU A 484 -30.65 -14.95 5.52
N TYR A 485 -31.50 -15.30 6.49
CA TYR A 485 -32.70 -16.10 6.20
C TYR A 485 -33.73 -15.28 5.42
N ASP A 486 -34.43 -15.91 4.46
CA ASP A 486 -35.40 -15.22 3.58
C ASP A 486 -36.57 -14.61 4.35
N ASP A 487 -36.98 -15.26 5.43
CA ASP A 487 -38.04 -14.84 6.33
C ASP A 487 -37.54 -13.95 7.46
N ALA A 488 -36.25 -13.60 7.47
CA ALA A 488 -35.73 -12.62 8.40
C ALA A 488 -36.45 -11.29 8.13
N PRO A 489 -37.22 -10.77 9.10
CA PRO A 489 -38.02 -9.57 8.89
C PRO A 489 -37.15 -8.34 8.61
N CYS A 490 -35.84 -8.45 8.82
CA CYS A 490 -34.92 -7.33 8.83
C CYS A 490 -33.50 -7.70 8.41
N ILE A 491 -32.77 -6.66 8.01
CA ILE A 491 -31.34 -6.64 7.74
C ILE A 491 -30.58 -6.40 9.05
N LEU A 492 -29.51 -7.16 9.26
CA LEU A 492 -28.53 -6.93 10.30
C LEU A 492 -27.71 -5.69 10.00
N THR A 493 -27.99 -4.66 10.76
CA THR A 493 -27.31 -3.36 10.69
C THR A 493 -25.99 -3.34 11.47
N ASP A 494 -25.82 -4.25 12.44
CA ASP A 494 -24.57 -4.45 13.16
C ASP A 494 -23.77 -5.64 12.59
N GLY A 495 -22.81 -5.30 11.73
CA GLY A 495 -21.80 -6.23 11.22
C GLY A 495 -20.63 -6.43 12.18
N GLN A 496 -20.59 -5.77 13.35
CA GLN A 496 -19.38 -5.67 14.16
C GLN A 496 -18.90 -7.03 14.68
N GLY A 497 -19.80 -7.98 14.89
CA GLY A 497 -19.48 -9.37 15.27
C GLY A 497 -19.29 -10.34 14.10
N LEU A 498 -19.59 -9.93 12.86
CA LEU A 498 -19.54 -10.81 11.69
C LEU A 498 -18.17 -10.70 11.03
N ILE A 499 -17.19 -11.43 11.56
CA ILE A 499 -15.83 -11.43 11.03
C ILE A 499 -15.59 -12.67 10.15
N SER A 500 -15.45 -12.43 8.85
CA SER A 500 -14.97 -13.40 7.87
C SER A 500 -13.45 -13.38 7.83
N ARG A 501 -12.80 -14.56 7.82
CA ARG A 501 -11.33 -14.65 7.86
C ARG A 501 -10.77 -15.64 6.85
N ILE A 502 -9.71 -15.24 6.16
CA ILE A 502 -8.79 -16.12 5.45
C ILE A 502 -7.57 -16.33 6.33
N ASP A 503 -7.10 -17.57 6.47
CA ASP A 503 -5.92 -17.87 7.27
C ASP A 503 -4.65 -17.52 6.47
N PRO A 504 -3.68 -16.78 7.05
CA PRO A 504 -2.40 -16.48 6.42
C PRO A 504 -1.60 -17.71 5.99
N GLN A 505 -1.82 -18.88 6.59
CA GLN A 505 -1.16 -20.14 6.26
C GLN A 505 -1.79 -20.88 5.07
N SER A 506 -2.80 -20.31 4.42
CA SER A 506 -3.28 -20.80 3.12
C SER A 506 -2.14 -20.72 2.10
N THR A 507 -1.97 -21.74 1.26
CA THR A 507 -0.81 -21.85 0.36
C THR A 507 -1.19 -21.94 -1.11
N LEU A 508 -0.44 -21.25 -1.95
CA LEU A 508 -0.44 -21.35 -3.39
C LEU A 508 0.82 -22.07 -3.86
N GLN A 509 0.68 -23.15 -4.62
CA GLN A 509 1.83 -23.92 -5.08
C GLN A 509 1.90 -24.04 -6.60
N PHE A 510 3.05 -23.67 -7.15
CA PHE A 510 3.38 -23.81 -8.56
C PHE A 510 4.22 -25.08 -8.74
N LYS A 511 3.61 -26.16 -9.25
CA LYS A 511 4.33 -27.41 -9.57
C LYS A 511 4.57 -27.50 -11.07
N ASN A 512 5.62 -28.25 -11.45
CA ASN A 512 5.91 -28.64 -12.84
C ASN A 512 6.03 -27.47 -13.83
N THR A 513 6.43 -26.28 -13.35
CA THR A 513 6.60 -25.11 -14.18
C THR A 513 7.89 -25.14 -14.97
N TRP A 514 7.84 -24.62 -16.19
CA TRP A 514 8.99 -24.39 -17.06
C TRP A 514 9.11 -22.91 -17.39
N HIS A 515 10.28 -22.49 -17.86
CA HIS A 515 10.48 -21.14 -18.38
C HIS A 515 10.61 -21.20 -19.90
N TYR A 516 9.57 -20.74 -20.60
CA TYR A 516 9.53 -20.73 -22.05
C TYR A 516 8.64 -19.59 -22.56
N SER A 517 9.19 -18.75 -23.44
CA SER A 517 8.41 -17.73 -24.14
C SER A 517 9.03 -17.42 -25.50
N ARG A 518 8.17 -17.03 -26.45
CA ARG A 518 8.60 -16.42 -27.71
C ARG A 518 8.98 -14.95 -27.48
N MET A 519 10.06 -14.50 -28.13
CA MET A 519 10.55 -13.12 -28.09
C MET A 519 10.64 -12.50 -29.49
N PRO A 520 10.50 -11.17 -29.64
CA PRO A 520 10.15 -10.20 -28.60
C PRO A 520 8.67 -10.26 -28.21
N ASN A 521 8.36 -9.93 -26.96
CA ASN A 521 6.98 -9.81 -26.46
C ASN A 521 6.80 -8.46 -25.76
N LEU A 522 6.05 -7.55 -26.38
CA LEU A 522 5.86 -6.19 -25.86
C LEU A 522 5.03 -6.18 -24.56
N ALA A 523 4.09 -7.11 -24.38
CA ALA A 523 3.32 -7.21 -23.15
C ALA A 523 4.21 -7.62 -21.95
N TYR A 524 5.23 -8.45 -22.20
CA TYR A 524 6.17 -8.86 -21.15
C TYR A 524 7.16 -7.75 -20.80
N PHE A 525 7.59 -7.01 -21.81
CA PHE A 525 8.43 -5.84 -21.63
C PHE A 525 7.69 -4.73 -20.89
N SER A 526 6.48 -4.36 -21.33
CA SER A 526 5.69 -3.33 -20.66
C SER A 526 5.13 -3.80 -19.32
N GLY A 527 4.82 -5.08 -19.13
CA GLY A 527 4.26 -5.58 -17.88
C GLY A 527 5.29 -5.78 -16.78
N ALA A 528 6.49 -6.23 -17.13
CA ALA A 528 7.47 -6.71 -16.14
C ALA A 528 8.94 -6.41 -16.49
N SER A 529 9.22 -5.61 -17.53
CA SER A 529 10.56 -5.37 -18.08
C SER A 529 11.27 -6.63 -18.56
N PHE A 530 10.51 -7.68 -18.87
CA PHE A 530 11.04 -8.99 -19.28
C PHE A 530 11.32 -9.00 -20.79
N PRO A 531 12.41 -9.61 -21.29
CA PRO A 531 13.32 -10.55 -20.61
C PRO A 531 14.46 -9.92 -19.82
N TYR A 532 14.60 -8.59 -19.83
CA TYR A 532 15.74 -7.92 -19.20
C TYR A 532 15.72 -8.01 -17.67
N SER A 533 14.53 -8.11 -17.07
CA SER A 533 14.31 -8.35 -15.65
C SER A 533 14.44 -9.81 -15.22
N ARG A 534 14.78 -10.73 -16.13
CA ARG A 534 15.04 -12.15 -15.80
C ARG A 534 16.03 -12.29 -14.64
N ARG A 535 17.02 -11.39 -14.58
CA ARG A 535 17.79 -11.10 -13.36
C ARG A 535 17.38 -9.74 -12.84
N ALA A 536 16.94 -9.66 -11.59
CA ALA A 536 16.37 -8.43 -11.05
C ALA A 536 17.39 -7.27 -10.96
N ASP A 537 18.69 -7.57 -10.98
CA ASP A 537 19.77 -6.57 -10.98
C ASP A 537 20.12 -6.00 -12.37
N PHE A 538 19.55 -6.58 -13.44
CA PHE A 538 19.86 -6.24 -14.83
C PHE A 538 21.33 -6.47 -15.21
N SER A 539 22.04 -7.39 -14.53
CA SER A 539 23.47 -7.68 -14.77
C SER A 539 23.81 -8.20 -16.16
N GLN A 540 22.82 -8.65 -16.92
CA GLN A 540 22.97 -9.09 -18.32
C GLN A 540 22.32 -8.14 -19.33
N THR A 541 21.95 -6.95 -18.89
CA THR A 541 21.22 -5.98 -19.70
C THR A 541 22.07 -4.73 -19.92
N THR A 542 22.01 -4.21 -21.14
CA THR A 542 22.58 -2.93 -21.51
C THR A 542 21.49 -2.04 -22.11
N LEU A 543 21.43 -0.77 -21.68
CA LEU A 543 20.57 0.24 -22.28
C LEU A 543 21.40 1.10 -23.23
N LEU A 544 20.92 1.28 -24.45
CA LEU A 544 21.54 2.12 -25.46
C LEU A 544 20.61 3.30 -25.76
N LEU A 545 21.14 4.50 -25.61
CA LEU A 545 20.49 5.74 -26.02
C LEU A 545 21.30 6.41 -27.14
N PRO A 546 20.74 7.43 -27.83
CA PRO A 546 21.53 8.29 -28.70
C PRO A 546 22.71 8.92 -27.96
N GLU A 547 23.71 9.39 -28.72
CA GLU A 547 24.90 10.04 -28.15
C GLU A 547 24.56 11.31 -27.37
N ASN A 548 23.55 12.05 -27.83
CA ASN A 548 22.99 13.20 -27.14
C ASN A 548 21.48 12.94 -26.92
N PRO A 549 21.11 12.22 -25.84
CA PRO A 549 19.72 11.90 -25.60
C PRO A 549 18.92 13.17 -25.29
N THR A 550 17.70 13.23 -25.81
CA THR A 550 16.73 14.27 -25.47
C THR A 550 16.16 14.08 -24.07
N THR A 551 15.55 15.11 -23.49
CA THR A 551 14.84 15.01 -22.22
C THR A 551 13.78 13.91 -22.22
N GLU A 552 13.04 13.76 -23.32
CA GLU A 552 12.00 12.73 -23.47
C GLU A 552 12.58 11.29 -23.49
N GLU A 553 13.75 11.10 -24.09
CA GLU A 553 14.44 9.81 -24.09
C GLU A 553 14.96 9.44 -22.70
N LEU A 554 15.47 10.42 -21.95
CA LEU A 554 15.86 10.23 -20.55
C LEU A 554 14.64 9.99 -19.66
N TYR A 555 13.57 10.76 -19.83
CA TYR A 555 12.29 10.56 -19.16
C TYR A 555 11.78 9.13 -19.35
N THR A 556 11.77 8.67 -20.60
CA THR A 556 11.35 7.31 -20.96
C THR A 556 12.21 6.26 -20.26
N LEU A 557 13.55 6.44 -20.27
CA LEU A 557 14.48 5.51 -19.61
C LEU A 557 14.24 5.47 -18.10
N VAL A 558 14.18 6.62 -17.44
CA VAL A 558 14.02 6.73 -15.98
C VAL A 558 12.68 6.12 -15.54
N ASN A 559 11.58 6.40 -16.23
CA ASN A 559 10.27 5.81 -15.91
C ASN A 559 10.19 4.32 -16.23
N LEU A 560 10.88 3.83 -17.28
CA LEU A 560 11.04 2.40 -17.52
C LEU A 560 11.80 1.72 -16.37
N MET A 561 12.80 2.39 -15.80
CA MET A 561 13.56 1.86 -14.66
C MET A 561 12.75 1.88 -13.36
N ALA A 562 11.96 2.93 -13.09
CA ALA A 562 10.97 2.93 -12.01
C ALA A 562 10.00 1.76 -12.14
N ARG A 563 9.48 1.53 -13.35
CA ARG A 563 8.62 0.38 -13.65
C ARG A 563 9.30 -0.97 -13.45
N SER A 564 10.59 -1.06 -13.75
CA SER A 564 11.40 -2.26 -13.50
C SER A 564 11.53 -2.53 -12.00
N GLY A 565 11.75 -1.49 -11.20
CA GLY A 565 11.73 -1.55 -9.74
C GLY A 565 10.37 -1.99 -9.19
N TYR A 566 9.28 -1.40 -9.70
CA TYR A 566 7.91 -1.78 -9.37
C TYR A 566 7.61 -3.25 -9.69
N SER A 567 8.07 -3.74 -10.84
CA SER A 567 7.86 -5.14 -11.24
C SER A 567 8.63 -6.13 -10.38
N THR A 568 9.90 -5.82 -10.08
CA THR A 568 10.83 -6.76 -9.44
C THR A 568 10.87 -6.64 -7.92
N GLY A 569 10.50 -5.49 -7.36
CA GLY A 569 10.60 -5.20 -5.92
C GLY A 569 12.01 -4.85 -5.45
N THR A 570 12.91 -4.50 -6.37
CA THR A 570 14.29 -4.15 -6.07
C THR A 570 14.83 -3.18 -7.11
N PRO A 571 15.77 -2.30 -6.75
CA PRO A 571 16.46 -1.50 -7.74
C PRO A 571 17.31 -2.36 -8.69
N VAL A 572 17.44 -1.88 -9.93
CA VAL A 572 18.45 -2.35 -10.87
C VAL A 572 19.82 -1.92 -10.34
N SER A 573 20.82 -2.81 -10.34
CA SER A 573 22.09 -2.54 -9.64
C SER A 573 23.31 -2.66 -10.55
N TYR A 574 23.21 -3.49 -11.59
CA TYR A 574 24.28 -3.79 -12.55
C TYR A 574 23.98 -3.32 -13.98
N ILE A 575 22.89 -2.59 -14.19
CA ILE A 575 22.59 -2.00 -15.50
C ILE A 575 23.73 -1.07 -15.97
N SER A 576 24.02 -1.08 -17.27
CA SER A 576 24.91 -0.11 -17.92
C SER A 576 24.15 0.65 -18.98
N VAL A 577 24.22 1.98 -18.94
CA VAL A 577 23.72 2.86 -19.99
C VAL A 577 24.87 3.31 -20.86
N PHE A 578 24.66 3.29 -22.18
CA PHE A 578 25.61 3.83 -23.15
C PHE A 578 24.92 4.88 -24.01
N LEU A 579 25.56 6.03 -24.13
CA LEU A 579 25.17 7.09 -25.04
C LEU A 579 25.96 6.92 -26.34
N GLY A 580 25.25 6.59 -27.43
CA GLY A 580 25.82 6.35 -28.75
C GLY A 580 26.42 4.94 -28.94
N ALA A 581 26.28 4.38 -30.14
CA ALA A 581 26.70 3.01 -30.45
C ALA A 581 28.22 2.79 -30.34
N GLN A 582 29.03 3.82 -30.59
CA GLN A 582 30.50 3.72 -30.48
C GLN A 582 30.97 3.50 -29.03
N ALA A 583 30.18 3.92 -28.04
CA ALA A 583 30.51 3.71 -26.64
C ALA A 583 30.43 2.22 -26.24
N LEU A 584 29.53 1.45 -26.86
CA LEU A 584 29.42 0.00 -26.69
C LEU A 584 30.66 -0.73 -27.20
N GLU A 585 31.15 -0.34 -28.39
CA GLU A 585 32.32 -0.96 -29.01
C GLU A 585 33.57 -0.77 -28.15
N LYS A 586 33.80 0.43 -27.60
CA LYS A 586 34.96 0.73 -26.74
C LYS A 586 34.99 -0.11 -25.45
N LYS A 587 33.84 -0.37 -24.80
CA LYS A 587 33.78 -1.21 -23.58
C LYS A 587 33.88 -2.71 -23.94
N SER A 588 33.35 -3.16 -25.07
CA SER A 588 33.52 -4.54 -25.53
C SER A 588 34.99 -4.91 -25.82
N VAL A 589 35.79 -3.94 -26.29
CA VAL A 589 37.24 -4.11 -26.53
C VAL A 589 38.04 -4.14 -25.22
N SER A 590 37.62 -3.42 -24.16
CA SER A 590 38.27 -3.51 -22.85
C SER A 590 37.90 -4.81 -22.10
N THR A 591 36.67 -5.29 -22.20
CA THR A 591 36.24 -6.58 -21.60
C THR A 591 36.91 -7.78 -22.27
N LYS A 592 37.18 -7.73 -23.59
CA LYS A 592 37.98 -8.76 -24.29
C LYS A 592 39.44 -8.85 -23.81
N ARG A 593 39.98 -7.82 -23.16
CA ARG A 593 41.33 -7.88 -22.55
C ARG A 593 41.37 -8.64 -21.22
N TYR A 594 40.22 -8.92 -20.60
CA TYR A 594 40.12 -9.65 -19.32
C TYR A 594 39.56 -11.07 -19.42
N LEU A 595 39.01 -11.46 -20.58
CA LEU A 595 38.64 -12.85 -20.85
C LEU A 595 39.77 -13.53 -21.62
N GLY A 596 40.72 -14.07 -20.87
CA GLY A 596 41.74 -14.97 -21.40
C GLY A 596 41.08 -16.20 -22.05
N ASP A 597 41.36 -16.35 -23.34
CA ASP A 597 41.51 -17.59 -24.11
C ASP A 597 40.67 -18.81 -23.64
N TRP A 598 39.36 -18.77 -23.88
CA TRP A 598 38.56 -20.01 -23.91
C TRP A 598 38.76 -20.70 -25.27
N ARG A 599 39.87 -21.42 -25.41
CA ARG A 599 39.98 -22.45 -26.44
C ARG A 599 39.17 -23.67 -26.01
N VAL A 600 38.16 -23.95 -26.80
CA VAL A 600 37.36 -25.18 -26.78
C VAL A 600 38.28 -26.41 -26.75
N ARG A 601 38.09 -27.28 -25.76
CA ARG A 601 38.43 -28.70 -25.81
C ARG A 601 37.17 -29.51 -25.63
#